data_AF-A0A1G5RET8-F1
#
_entry.id   AF-A0A1G5RET8-F1
#
_cell.length_a   1.000
_cell.length_b   1.000
_cell.length_c   1.000
_cell.angle_alpha   90.00
_cell.angle_beta   90.00
_cell.angle_gamma   90.00
#
_symmetry.space_group_name_H-M   'P 1'
#
loop_
_entity.id
_entity.type
_entity.pdbx_description
1 polymer ?
#
loop_
_entity_poly.entity_id
_entity_poly.type
_entity_poly.pdbx_seq_one_letter_code
_entity_poly.pdbx_strand_id
1 'polypeptide(L)'
;EKYRKVSRWSAITINYQRFIAKTKYDPTTQMIQEFQCLKVTFDGWRPAYCLFLEAKARYDQFFKDNKPKRWWTGSYSARNQAERHQMVCDALEGAPFVEWHFLQPISYGYFKVLFSKYKNISVHYTPCDSLV
;
A
#
# COMPACT_ATOMS: atom_id res chain seq x y z
N GLU A 1 5.54 8.75 -13.73
CA GLU A 1 5.33 7.30 -13.57
C GLU A 1 6.68 6.60 -13.53
N LYS A 2 6.76 5.41 -12.94
CA LYS A 2 7.97 4.55 -12.94
C LYS A 2 7.57 3.08 -13.01
N TYR A 3 8.54 2.21 -13.30
CA TYR A 3 8.33 0.78 -13.31
C TYR A 3 9.31 0.07 -12.38
N ARG A 4 8.82 -0.96 -11.69
CA ARG A 4 9.58 -1.75 -10.73
C ARG A 4 9.63 -3.21 -11.14
N LYS A 5 10.82 -3.80 -11.09
CA LYS A 5 11.01 -5.25 -11.24
C LYS A 5 10.45 -5.96 -10.01
N VAL A 6 9.53 -6.90 -10.23
CA VAL A 6 8.80 -7.63 -9.17
C VAL A 6 9.03 -9.14 -9.23
N SER A 7 10.18 -9.58 -9.74
CA SER A 7 10.54 -11.00 -9.87
C SER A 7 10.49 -11.82 -8.57
N ARG A 8 10.60 -11.14 -7.41
CA ARG A 8 10.56 -11.76 -6.08
C ARG A 8 9.20 -11.63 -5.38
N TRP A 9 8.22 -11.00 -6.02
CA TRP A 9 6.90 -10.81 -5.43
C TRP A 9 6.01 -12.01 -5.71
N SER A 10 5.13 -12.34 -4.77
CA SER A 10 4.14 -13.37 -4.99
C SER A 10 3.04 -12.90 -5.96
N ALA A 11 2.46 -13.82 -6.73
CA ALA A 11 1.42 -13.53 -7.71
C ALA A 11 0.23 -12.77 -7.07
N ILE A 12 -0.21 -13.16 -5.87
CA ILE A 12 -1.27 -12.47 -5.13
C ILE A 12 -0.91 -11.01 -4.78
N THR A 13 0.35 -10.70 -4.48
CA THR A 13 0.79 -9.30 -4.25
C THR A 13 0.65 -8.46 -5.52
N ILE A 14 1.13 -9.00 -6.65
CA ILE A 14 1.05 -8.35 -7.95
C ILE A 14 -0.42 -8.15 -8.35
N ASN A 15 -1.23 -9.21 -8.26
CA ASN A 15 -2.63 -9.17 -8.65
C ASN A 15 -3.46 -8.23 -7.77
N TYR A 16 -3.20 -8.20 -6.47
CA TYR A 16 -3.91 -7.30 -5.56
C TYR A 16 -3.54 -5.84 -5.81
N GLN A 17 -2.27 -5.52 -6.07
CA GLN A 17 -1.88 -4.16 -6.48
C GLN A 17 -2.59 -3.77 -7.78
N ARG A 18 -2.64 -4.65 -8.78
CA ARG A 18 -3.38 -4.39 -10.03
C ARG A 18 -4.88 -4.18 -9.78
N PHE A 19 -5.48 -4.94 -8.85
CA PHE A 19 -6.88 -4.81 -8.49
C PHE A 19 -7.21 -3.44 -7.87
N ILE A 20 -6.42 -3.00 -6.88
CA ILE A 20 -6.61 -1.72 -6.17
C ILE A 20 -6.17 -0.53 -7.04
N ALA A 21 -4.93 -0.56 -7.50
CA ALA A 21 -4.24 0.59 -8.09
C ALA A 21 -4.40 0.69 -9.62
N LYS A 22 -5.05 -0.29 -10.25
CA LYS A 22 -5.23 -0.39 -11.72
C LYS A 22 -3.91 -0.26 -12.50
N THR A 23 -2.81 -0.69 -11.89
CA THR A 23 -1.45 -0.58 -12.44
C THR A 23 -1.26 -1.47 -13.66
N LYS A 24 -0.50 -0.98 -14.63
CA LYS A 24 0.03 -1.80 -15.73
C LYS A 24 1.05 -2.81 -15.19
N TYR A 25 0.99 -4.04 -15.69
CA TYR A 25 1.93 -5.12 -15.37
C TYR A 25 2.31 -5.86 -16.64
N ASP A 26 3.59 -6.02 -16.88
CA ASP A 26 4.14 -6.85 -17.95
C ASP A 26 4.68 -8.17 -17.36
N PRO A 27 4.07 -9.32 -17.66
CA PRO A 27 4.51 -10.61 -17.16
C PRO A 27 5.85 -11.08 -17.76
N THR A 28 6.15 -10.69 -19.01
CA THR A 28 7.38 -11.08 -19.71
C THR A 28 8.59 -10.41 -19.07
N THR A 29 8.48 -9.10 -18.82
CA THR A 29 9.56 -8.34 -18.17
C THR A 29 9.44 -8.33 -16.64
N GLN A 30 8.35 -8.83 -16.07
CA GLN A 30 8.05 -8.77 -14.63
C GLN A 30 8.17 -7.36 -14.06
N MET A 31 7.65 -6.37 -14.80
CA MET A 31 7.67 -4.96 -14.42
C MET A 31 6.24 -4.50 -14.09
N ILE A 32 6.07 -3.84 -12.95
CA ILE A 32 4.79 -3.23 -12.56
C ILE A 32 4.93 -1.71 -12.50
N GLN A 33 3.87 -1.00 -12.91
CA GLN A 33 3.78 0.45 -12.80
C GLN A 33 3.66 0.86 -11.33
N GLU A 34 4.42 1.88 -10.94
CA GLU A 34 4.30 2.62 -9.69
C GLU A 34 4.31 4.12 -10.02
N PHE A 35 3.86 4.95 -9.09
CA PHE A 35 3.86 6.40 -9.23
C PHE A 35 4.87 7.02 -8.26
N GLN A 36 5.43 8.17 -8.64
CA GLN A 36 6.37 8.88 -7.79
C GLN A 36 5.96 10.34 -7.69
N CYS A 37 5.93 10.86 -6.46
CA CYS A 37 5.70 12.26 -6.15
C CYS A 37 6.70 12.69 -5.07
N LEU A 38 7.42 13.80 -5.30
CA LEU A 38 8.48 14.28 -4.40
C LEU A 38 9.45 13.16 -3.93
N LYS A 39 9.87 12.31 -4.88
CA LYS A 39 10.74 11.14 -4.68
C LYS A 39 10.14 9.98 -3.85
N VAL A 40 8.92 10.11 -3.34
CA VAL A 40 8.18 9.06 -2.64
C VAL A 40 7.37 8.24 -3.63
N THR A 41 7.36 6.91 -3.46
CA THR A 41 6.71 5.96 -4.38
C THR A 41 5.36 5.52 -3.83
N PHE A 42 4.38 5.37 -4.71
CA PHE A 42 3.02 4.89 -4.44
C PHE A 42 2.66 3.79 -5.43
N ASP A 43 1.80 2.86 -5.03
CA ASP A 43 1.37 1.77 -5.90
C ASP A 43 0.44 2.27 -7.02
N GLY A 44 -0.42 3.26 -6.75
CA GLY A 44 -1.38 3.80 -7.72
C GLY A 44 -1.64 5.30 -7.60
N TRP A 45 -2.18 5.89 -8.67
CA TRP A 45 -2.59 7.29 -8.73
C TRP A 45 -3.94 7.46 -9.43
N ARG A 46 -4.86 8.18 -8.78
CA ARG A 46 -6.19 8.53 -9.30
C ARG A 46 -6.31 10.05 -9.41
N PRO A 47 -5.93 10.66 -10.56
CA PRO A 47 -5.83 12.11 -10.70
C PRO A 47 -7.15 12.84 -10.48
N ALA A 48 -8.27 12.26 -10.92
CA ALA A 48 -9.60 12.85 -10.75
C ALA A 48 -10.01 13.07 -9.28
N TYR A 49 -9.33 12.40 -8.34
CA TYR A 49 -9.62 12.46 -6.90
C TYR A 49 -8.43 13.00 -6.09
N CYS A 50 -7.35 13.42 -6.75
CA CYS A 50 -6.09 13.76 -6.09
C CYS A 50 -5.69 12.68 -5.04
N LEU A 51 -5.69 11.41 -5.44
CA LEU A 51 -5.60 10.26 -4.54
C LEU A 51 -4.52 9.27 -4.96
N PHE A 52 -3.55 9.04 -4.07
CA PHE A 52 -2.61 7.92 -4.17
C PHE A 52 -3.15 6.65 -3.50
N LEU A 53 -2.68 5.50 -3.97
CA LEU A 53 -3.10 4.18 -3.50
C LEU A 53 -1.89 3.34 -3.07
N GLU A 54 -2.06 2.54 -2.03
CA GLU A 54 -1.13 1.52 -1.55
C GLU A 54 -1.88 0.21 -1.32
N ALA A 55 -1.33 -0.93 -1.75
CA ALA A 55 -1.98 -2.24 -1.70
C ALA A 55 -1.16 -3.27 -0.90
N LYS A 56 -1.73 -3.83 0.17
CA LYS A 56 -1.10 -4.85 1.03
C LYS A 56 -1.90 -6.16 1.04
N ALA A 57 -1.36 -7.18 0.38
CA ALA A 57 -2.10 -8.42 0.11
C ALA A 57 -1.96 -9.52 1.18
N ARG A 58 -0.75 -9.73 1.73
CA ARG A 58 -0.43 -10.95 2.51
C ARG A 58 0.13 -10.64 3.90
N TYR A 59 -0.37 -9.60 4.56
CA TYR A 59 0.26 -9.15 5.80
C TYR A 59 -0.12 -10.00 7.02
N ASP A 60 -1.27 -10.68 7.02
CA ASP A 60 -1.75 -11.46 8.19
C ASP A 60 -0.80 -12.60 8.56
N GLN A 61 -0.01 -13.11 7.59
CA GLN A 61 1.02 -14.13 7.86
C GLN A 61 2.08 -13.66 8.87
N PHE A 62 2.24 -12.35 9.06
CA PHE A 62 3.17 -11.74 10.02
C PHE A 62 2.55 -11.47 11.38
N PHE A 63 1.30 -11.87 11.60
CA PHE A 63 0.59 -11.70 12.86
C PHE A 63 0.44 -13.04 13.58
N LYS A 64 0.33 -12.97 14.90
CA LYS A 64 -0.08 -14.04 15.79
C LYS A 64 -0.91 -13.42 16.90
N ASP A 65 -2.10 -13.95 17.17
CA ASP A 65 -3.02 -13.43 18.20
C ASP A 65 -3.30 -11.92 18.02
N ASN A 66 -3.57 -11.51 16.77
CA ASN A 66 -3.78 -10.10 16.34
C ASN A 66 -2.61 -9.15 16.62
N LYS A 67 -1.42 -9.66 16.96
CA LYS A 67 -0.21 -8.87 17.20
C LYS A 67 0.87 -9.17 16.16
N PRO A 68 1.64 -8.17 15.72
CA PRO A 68 2.85 -8.38 14.93
C PRO A 68 3.78 -9.40 15.60
N LYS A 69 4.27 -10.38 14.83
CA LYS A 69 5.33 -11.27 15.29
C LYS A 69 6.57 -10.45 15.65
N ARG A 70 7.23 -10.78 16.77
CA ARG A 70 8.36 -9.99 17.33
C ARG A 70 9.51 -9.76 16.35
N TRP A 71 9.78 -10.73 15.48
CA TRP A 71 10.85 -10.65 14.48
C TRP A 71 10.45 -9.85 13.23
N TRP A 72 9.16 -9.54 13.05
CA TRP A 72 8.69 -8.85 11.86
C TRP A 72 8.86 -7.34 12.00
N THR A 73 9.73 -6.78 11.17
CA THR A 73 10.03 -5.34 11.13
C THR A 73 9.10 -4.55 10.19
N GLY A 74 8.20 -5.24 9.48
CA GLY A 74 7.36 -4.60 8.45
C GLY A 74 6.37 -3.57 9.01
N SER A 75 6.03 -3.63 10.30
CA SER A 75 5.27 -2.56 10.96
C SER A 75 6.04 -1.24 11.01
N TYR A 76 7.35 -1.29 11.32
CA TYR A 76 8.23 -0.11 11.29
C TYR A 76 8.42 0.41 9.86
N SER A 77 8.66 -0.49 8.90
CA SER A 77 8.81 -0.12 7.49
C SER A 77 7.54 0.55 6.94
N ALA A 78 6.37 0.00 7.26
CA ALA A 78 5.08 0.55 6.83
C ALA A 78 4.80 1.89 7.52
N ARG A 79 5.14 2.06 8.81
CA ARG A 79 5.07 3.36 9.50
C ARG A 79 5.95 4.41 8.83
N ASN A 80 7.20 4.10 8.53
CA ASN A 80 8.12 5.03 7.87
C ASN A 80 7.67 5.35 6.44
N GLN A 81 6.96 4.43 5.77
CA GLN A 81 6.35 4.69 4.47
C GLN A 81 5.14 5.63 4.60
N ALA A 82 4.21 5.36 5.51
CA ALA A 82 3.06 6.22 5.79
C ALA A 82 3.49 7.63 6.21
N GLU A 83 4.53 7.76 7.03
CA GLU A 83 5.12 9.05 7.39
C GLU A 83 5.63 9.83 6.17
N ARG A 84 6.35 9.16 5.25
CA ARG A 84 6.77 9.79 3.99
C ARG A 84 5.58 10.17 3.10
N HIS A 85 4.52 9.35 3.08
CA HIS A 85 3.30 9.66 2.35
C HIS A 85 2.64 10.92 2.91
N GLN A 86 2.50 11.03 4.24
CA GLN A 86 1.98 12.22 4.90
C GLN A 86 2.84 13.46 4.61
N MET A 87 4.17 13.36 4.63
CA MET A 87 5.06 14.48 4.28
C MET A 87 4.86 14.99 2.84
N VAL A 88 4.55 14.10 1.89
CA VAL A 88 4.19 14.52 0.53
C VAL A 88 2.91 15.34 0.53
N CYS A 89 1.90 14.89 1.29
CA CYS A 89 0.62 15.59 1.40
C CYS A 89 0.81 16.97 2.07
N ASP A 90 1.61 17.04 3.14
CA ASP A 90 1.90 18.29 3.83
C ASP A 90 2.67 19.29 2.96
N ALA A 91 3.64 18.81 2.17
CA ALA A 91 4.41 19.64 1.25
C ALA A 91 3.58 20.19 0.07
N LEU A 92 2.39 19.62 -0.16
CA LEU A 92 1.48 19.99 -1.24
C LEU A 92 0.15 20.52 -0.67
N GLU A 93 0.24 21.30 0.41
CA GLU A 93 -0.88 22.03 1.03
C GLU A 93 -2.02 21.14 1.54
N GLY A 94 -1.70 19.91 1.95
CA GLY A 94 -2.67 18.97 2.50
C GLY A 94 -3.43 18.15 1.45
N ALA A 95 -3.00 18.17 0.19
CA ALA A 95 -3.40 17.23 -0.85
C ALA A 95 -2.14 16.71 -1.56
N PRO A 96 -2.11 15.52 -2.20
CA PRO A 96 -3.17 14.53 -2.35
C PRO A 96 -3.51 13.79 -1.05
N PHE A 97 -4.56 12.96 -1.08
CA PHE A 97 -4.83 11.95 -0.05
C PHE A 97 -4.17 10.61 -0.40
N VAL A 98 -4.08 9.71 0.58
CA VAL A 98 -3.53 8.36 0.39
C VAL A 98 -4.44 7.31 1.01
N GLU A 99 -4.84 6.32 0.22
CA GLU A 99 -5.59 5.16 0.69
C GLU A 99 -4.69 3.92 0.74
N TRP A 100 -4.61 3.31 1.93
CA TRP A 100 -3.96 2.01 2.13
C TRP A 100 -5.01 0.91 2.19
N HIS A 101 -5.00 0.02 1.20
CA HIS A 101 -5.93 -1.09 1.11
C HIS A 101 -5.27 -2.39 1.56
N PHE A 102 -5.89 -3.07 2.52
CA PHE A 102 -5.48 -4.37 3.00
C PHE A 102 -6.44 -5.45 2.52
N LEU A 103 -5.89 -6.51 1.93
CA LEU A 103 -6.69 -7.66 1.49
C LEU A 103 -7.19 -8.49 2.67
N GLN A 104 -6.49 -8.42 3.81
CA GLN A 104 -6.70 -9.32 4.94
C GLN A 104 -7.09 -8.55 6.22
N PRO A 105 -7.99 -9.10 7.05
CA PRO A 105 -8.65 -8.36 8.11
C PRO A 105 -7.77 -8.08 9.34
N ILE A 106 -6.81 -8.95 9.69
CA ILE A 106 -6.00 -8.75 10.90
C ILE A 106 -5.05 -7.58 10.71
N SER A 107 -4.31 -7.58 9.59
CA SER A 107 -3.42 -6.50 9.22
C SER A 107 -4.17 -5.19 8.99
N TYR A 108 -5.33 -5.22 8.33
CA TYR A 108 -6.23 -4.06 8.26
C TYR A 108 -6.48 -3.45 9.64
N GLY A 109 -6.97 -4.26 10.59
CA GLY A 109 -7.33 -3.77 11.93
C GLY A 109 -6.15 -3.13 12.65
N TYR A 110 -4.98 -3.76 12.57
CA TYR A 110 -3.75 -3.23 13.15
C TYR A 110 -3.32 -1.90 12.51
N PHE A 111 -3.25 -1.84 11.17
CA PHE A 111 -2.76 -0.65 10.48
C PHE A 111 -3.74 0.52 10.50
N LYS A 112 -5.05 0.25 10.58
CA LYS A 112 -6.06 1.28 10.79
C LYS A 112 -5.83 2.05 12.09
N VAL A 113 -5.50 1.35 13.17
CA VAL A 113 -5.13 2.00 14.44
C VAL A 113 -3.78 2.71 14.30
N LEU A 114 -2.76 2.02 13.78
CA LEU A 114 -1.40 2.56 13.67
C LEU A 114 -1.32 3.85 12.84
N PHE A 115 -2.14 3.98 11.80
CA PHE A 115 -2.12 5.12 10.88
C PHE A 115 -3.15 6.20 11.19
N SER A 116 -3.98 6.03 12.23
CA SER A 116 -5.03 6.98 12.63
C SER A 116 -4.54 8.41 12.91
N LYS A 117 -3.25 8.59 13.22
CA LYS A 117 -2.63 9.90 13.46
C LYS A 117 -2.34 10.71 12.19
N TYR A 118 -2.38 10.10 11.01
CA TYR A 118 -2.04 10.76 9.75
C TYR A 118 -3.31 11.33 9.10
N LYS A 119 -3.42 12.65 9.04
CA LYS A 119 -4.63 13.35 8.56
C LYS A 119 -4.99 13.07 7.10
N ASN A 120 -4.01 12.73 6.25
CA ASN A 120 -4.21 12.47 4.82
C ASN A 120 -4.28 10.99 4.46
N ILE A 121 -4.13 10.09 5.44
CA ILE A 121 -4.07 8.66 5.19
C ILE A 121 -5.33 7.99 5.72
N SER A 122 -5.99 7.24 4.87
CA SER A 122 -7.07 6.33 5.27
C SER A 122 -6.68 4.88 5.01
N VAL A 123 -7.22 3.99 5.85
CA VAL A 123 -6.93 2.55 5.78
C VAL A 123 -8.24 1.79 5.58
N HIS A 124 -8.27 0.96 4.54
CA HIS A 124 -9.46 0.24 4.10
C HIS A 124 -9.24 -1.27 4.11
N TYR A 125 -10.28 -2.00 4.50
CA TYR A 125 -10.37 -3.43 4.25
C TYR A 125 -11.03 -3.61 2.89
N THR A 126 -10.32 -4.19 1.94
CA THR A 126 -10.82 -4.35 0.57
C THR A 126 -10.57 -5.78 0.13
N PRO A 127 -11.40 -6.73 0.60
CA PRO A 127 -11.29 -8.12 0.22
C PRO A 127 -11.52 -8.30 -1.29
N CYS A 128 -10.98 -9.38 -1.83
CA CYS A 128 -11.16 -9.76 -3.22
C CYS A 128 -11.21 -11.27 -3.30
N ASP A 129 -12.42 -11.83 -3.35
CA ASP A 129 -12.66 -13.29 -3.25
C ASP A 129 -11.94 -14.09 -4.34
N SER A 130 -11.66 -13.48 -5.50
CA SER A 130 -10.91 -14.12 -6.58
C SER A 130 -9.39 -14.22 -6.31
N LEU A 131 -8.89 -13.60 -5.22
CA LEU A 131 -7.49 -13.57 -4.84
C LEU A 131 -7.21 -14.21 -3.46
N VAL A 132 -8.25 -14.63 -2.72
CA VAL A 132 -8.15 -15.23 -1.39
C VAL A 132 -8.03 -16.74 -1.50
#